data_AF-A0A1E3Y3S0-F1
#
_entry.id   AF-A0A1E3Y3S0-F1
#
_cell.length_a   1.000
_cell.length_b   1.000
_cell.length_c   1.000
_cell.angle_alpha   90.00
_cell.angle_beta   90.00
_cell.angle_gamma   90.00
#
_symmetry.space_group_name_H-M   'P 1'
#
loop_
_entity.id
_entity.type
_entity.pdbx_description
1 polymer ?
#
loop_
_entity_poly.entity_id
_entity_poly.type
_entity_poly.pdbx_seq_one_letter_code
_entity_poly.pdbx_strand_id
1 'polypeptide(L)' 'MMTLDSMGCLCSTTFRVSPNHLPWVLEGLVAGQVHNEIVVPEPTRTWARVALDRMLELA' A
#
# COMPACT_ATOMS: atom_id res chain seq x y z
N MET A 1 2.06 7.67 14.21
CA MET A 1 2.36 6.26 13.88
C MET A 1 2.76 5.58 15.17
N MET A 2 1.83 4.90 15.83
CA MET A 2 2.07 4.28 17.13
C MET A 2 2.80 2.95 16.93
N THR A 3 3.92 2.77 17.64
CA THR A 3 4.63 1.49 17.75
C THR A 3 4.22 0.83 19.07
N LEU A 4 3.92 -0.47 19.05
CA LEU A 4 3.54 -1.27 20.24
C LEU A 4 4.75 -1.78 21.05
N ASP A 5 5.93 -1.21 20.84
CA ASP A 5 7.18 -1.58 21.50
C ASP A 5 7.91 -0.34 22.01
N SER A 6 8.45 -0.41 23.23
CA SER A 6 9.22 0.65 23.89
C SER A 6 10.65 0.77 23.37
N MET A 7 11.17 -0.27 22.70
CA MET A 7 12.45 -0.28 22.00
C MET A 7 12.25 -0.31 20.48
N GLY A 8 11.35 0.54 19.97
CA GLY A 8 11.27 0.93 18.56
C GLY A 8 11.54 -0.18 17.54
N CYS A 9 10.61 -1.12 17.39
CA CYS A 9 10.63 -2.08 16.28
C CYS A 9 10.49 -1.37 14.92
N LEU A 10 11.62 -1.05 14.29
CA LEU A 10 11.70 -0.51 12.94
C LEU A 10 11.66 -1.65 11.92
N CYS A 11 10.57 -1.73 11.15
CA CYS A 11 10.54 -2.57 9.97
C CYS A 11 11.34 -1.88 8.84
N SER A 12 12.48 -2.47 8.46
CA SER A 12 13.33 -1.98 7.37
C SER A 12 12.60 -1.85 6.04
N THR A 13 11.55 -2.65 5.83
CA THR A 13 10.69 -2.57 4.63
C THR A 13 9.83 -1.31 4.62
N THR A 14 9.23 -0.96 5.75
CA THR A 14 8.42 0.27 5.87
C THR A 14 9.27 1.53 5.69
N PHE A 15 10.54 1.47 6.11
CA PHE A 15 11.49 2.57 5.92
C PHE A 15 11.81 2.89 4.44
N ARG A 16 11.48 1.99 3.51
CA ARG A 16 11.62 2.25 2.06
C ARG A 16 10.60 3.25 1.54
N VAL A 17 9.49 3.46 2.24
CA VAL A 17 8.47 4.47 1.89
C VAL A 17 8.92 5.82 2.44
N SER A 18 9.65 6.58 1.62
CA SER A 18 10.13 7.92 1.96
C SER A 18 9.10 9.00 1.58
N PRO A 19 8.94 10.07 2.40
CA PRO A 19 8.14 11.23 2.06
C PRO A 19 8.50 11.86 0.71
N ASN A 20 9.76 11.78 0.28
CA ASN A 20 10.22 12.37 -0.97
C ASN A 20 9.61 11.71 -2.23
N HIS A 21 9.16 10.45 -2.12
CA HIS A 21 8.54 9.76 -3.26
C HIS A 21 7.11 10.23 -3.50
N LEU A 22 6.44 10.79 -2.49
CA LEU A 22 5.04 11.20 -2.60
C LEU A 22 4.86 12.40 -3.55
N PRO A 23 5.59 13.52 -3.42
CA PRO A 23 5.52 14.63 -4.38
C PRO A 23 5.73 14.18 -5.83
N TRP A 24 6.75 13.34 -6.06
CA TRP A 24 7.06 12.82 -7.39
C TRP A 24 5.90 12.04 -8.01
N VAL A 25 5.26 11.15 -7.24
CA VAL A 25 4.09 10.41 -7.73
C VAL A 25 2.93 11.36 -8.03
N LEU A 26 2.67 12.35 -7.17
CA LEU A 26 1.58 13.30 -7.34
C LEU A 26 1.78 14.22 -8.55
N GLU A 27 2.99 14.72 -8.75
CA GLU A 27 3.37 15.51 -9.93
C GLU A 27 3.22 14.70 -11.21
N GLY A 28 3.65 13.44 -11.20
CA GLY A 28 3.42 12.51 -12.31
C GLY A 28 1.94 12.37 -12.65
N LEU A 29 1.08 12.16 -11.65
CA LEU A 29 -0.37 12.03 -11.86
C LEU A 29 -0.98 13.30 -12.49
N VAL A 30 -0.55 14.49 -12.06
CA VAL A 30 -0.99 15.77 -12.67
C VAL A 30 -0.51 15.87 -14.12
N ALA A 31 0.69 15.37 -14.43
CA ALA A 31 1.23 15.31 -15.78
C ALA A 31 0.67 14.15 -16.64
N GLY A 32 -0.27 13.36 -16.12
CA GLY A 32 -0.84 12.19 -16.80
C GLY A 32 0.08 10.96 -16.83
N GLN A 33 1.15 10.94 -16.02
CA GLN A 33 2.09 9.84 -15.88
C GLN A 33 1.77 9.02 -14.63
N VAL A 34 1.48 7.73 -14.80
CA VAL A 34 1.24 6.82 -13.68
C VAL A 34 2.53 6.06 -13.34
N HIS A 35 3.05 6.30 -12.13
CA HIS A 35 4.22 5.59 -11.62
C HIS A 35 3.81 4.41 -10.75
N ASN A 36 4.47 3.26 -10.95
CA ASN A 36 4.31 2.06 -10.10
C ASN A 36 2.86 1.61 -9.92
N GLU A 37 2.07 1.59 -11.00
CA GLU A 37 0.70 1.09 -10.98
C GLU A 37 0.65 -0.35 -10.44
N ILE A 38 -0.12 -0.56 -9.37
CA ILE A 38 -0.29 -1.88 -8.77
C ILE A 38 -1.36 -2.63 -9.56
N VAL A 39 -0.92 -3.56 -10.41
CA VAL A 39 -1.81 -4.43 -11.17
C VAL A 39 -1.77 -5.83 -10.59
N VAL A 40 -2.90 -6.26 -10.01
CA VAL A 40 -3.09 -7.64 -9.59
C VAL A 40 -3.74 -8.43 -10.74
N PRO A 41 -3.15 -9.54 -11.20
CA PRO A 41 -3.71 -10.35 -12.27
C PRO A 41 -4.95 -11.12 -11.81
N GLU A 42 -5.82 -11.45 -12.77
CA GLU A 42 -6.84 -12.49 -12.56
C GLU A 42 -6.19 -13.89 -12.59
N PRO A 43 -6.67 -14.88 -11.84
CA PRO A 43 -7.84 -14.87 -10.96
C PRO A 43 -7.55 -14.40 -9.52
N THR A 44 -6.30 -14.02 -9.22
CA THR A 44 -5.86 -13.63 -7.87
C THR A 44 -6.67 -12.47 -7.34
N ARG A 45 -6.92 -11.45 -8.16
CA ARG A 45 -7.73 -10.28 -7.79
C ARG A 45 -9.13 -10.70 -7.34
N THR A 46 -9.81 -11.55 -8.11
CA THR A 46 -11.16 -12.03 -7.80
C THR A 46 -11.22 -12.72 -6.44
N TRP A 47 -10.37 -13.73 -6.21
CA TRP A 47 -10.45 -14.53 -4.99
C TRP A 47 -9.93 -13.80 -3.75
N ALA A 48 -8.93 -12.93 -3.90
CA ALA A 48 -8.47 -12.08 -2.80
C ALA A 48 -9.55 -11.09 -2.35
N ARG A 49 -10.31 -10.51 -3.29
CA ARG A 49 -11.45 -9.64 -2.98
C ARG A 49 -12.52 -10.38 -2.17
N VAL A 50 -12.93 -11.57 -2.61
CA VAL A 50 -13.96 -12.38 -1.92
C VAL A 50 -13.54 -12.70 -0.47
N ALA A 51 -12.27 -13.07 -0.25
CA ALA A 51 -11.77 -13.34 1.09
C ALA A 51 -11.77 -12.09 1.97
N LEU A 52 -11.38 -10.94 1.41
CA LEU A 52 -11.36 -9.66 2.13
C LEU A 52 -12.78 -9.19 2.48
N ASP A 53 -13.72 -9.25 1.53
CA ASP A 53 -15.10 -8.82 1.76
C ASP A 53 -15.75 -9.64 2.89
N ARG A 54 -15.55 -10.98 2.89
CA ARG A 54 -16.01 -11.86 3.98
C ARG A 54 -15.40 -11.52 5.34
N MET A 55 -14.15 -11.06 5.38
CA MET A 55 -13.50 -10.63 6.63
C MET A 55 -14.15 -9.35 7.17
N LEU A 56 -14.47 -8.40 6.28
CA LEU A 56 -15.04 -7.10 6.65
C LEU A 56 -16.53 -7.18 7.01
N GLU A 57 -17.29 -8.11 6.41
CA GLU A 57 -18.71 -8.34 6.76
C GLU A 57 -18.92 -8.85 8.19
N LEU A 58 -17.87 -9.41 8.82
CA LEU A 58 -17.91 -9.93 10.19
C LEU A 58 -17.42 -8.93 11.24
N ALA A 59 -16.93 -7.76 10.83
CA ALA A 59 -16.27 -6.77 11.68
C ALA A 59 -17.23 -5.72 12.26
#